data_AF-A0A2E5NKA5-F1
#
_entry.id   AF-A0A2E5NKA5-F1
#
_cell.length_a   1.000
_cell.length_b   1.000
_cell.length_c   1.000
_cell.angle_alpha   90.00
_cell.angle_beta   90.00
_cell.angle_gamma   90.00
#
_symmetry.space_group_name_H-M   'P 1'
#
loop_
_entity.id
_entity.type
_entity.pdbx_description
1 polymer ?
#
loop_
_entity_poly.entity_id
_entity_poly.type
_entity_poly.pdbx_seq_one_letter_code
_entity_poly.pdbx_strand_id
1 'polypeptide(L)'
;MIQRIQLFLILPIGIALVLSGVGVIKAKHEARQFFIELEALNRERDRLQVDWGRLQLEQSTWAAHPRVEKIAQERLDLNRPEANEIVVLTGVVE
;
A
#
# COMPACT_ATOMS: atom_id res chain seq x y z
N MET A 1 -10.10 45.46 50.37
CA MET A 1 -10.68 44.09 50.31
C MET A 1 -10.92 43.62 48.88
N ILE A 2 -11.63 44.40 48.06
CA ILE A 2 -11.97 44.07 46.66
C ILE A 2 -10.73 43.79 45.78
N GLN A 3 -9.68 44.61 45.89
CA GLN A 3 -8.46 44.45 45.10
C GLN A 3 -7.69 43.14 45.38
N ARG A 4 -7.73 42.65 46.63
CA ARG A 4 -7.11 41.36 46.98
C ARG A 4 -7.91 40.19 46.38
N ILE A 5 -9.25 40.28 46.38
CA ILE A 5 -10.13 39.27 45.77
C ILE A 5 -9.93 39.19 44.26
N GLN A 6 -9.80 40.33 43.57
CA GLN A 6 -9.51 40.36 42.13
C GLN A 6 -8.19 39.64 41.79
N LEU A 7 -7.14 39.85 42.59
CA LEU A 7 -5.85 39.17 42.39
C LEU A 7 -5.98 37.65 42.53
N PHE A 8 -6.74 37.17 43.52
CA PHE A 8 -7.00 35.75 43.73
C PHE A 8 -7.78 35.10 42.57
N LEU A 9 -8.56 35.86 41.80
CA LEU A 9 -9.29 35.35 40.62
C LEU A 9 -8.44 35.37 39.36
N ILE A 10 -7.67 36.44 39.12
CA ILE A 10 -6.92 36.61 37.86
C ILE A 10 -5.70 35.68 37.81
N LEU A 11 -5.02 35.47 38.93
CA LEU A 11 -3.81 34.65 39.00
C LEU A 11 -4.02 33.20 38.53
N PRO A 12 -5.02 32.43 39.03
CA PRO A 12 -5.24 31.06 38.57
C PRO A 12 -5.69 31.00 37.11
N ILE A 13 -6.47 31.98 36.64
CA ILE A 13 -6.90 32.06 35.23
C ILE A 13 -5.68 32.29 34.31
N GLY A 14 -4.78 33.19 34.69
CA GLY A 14 -3.54 33.43 33.95
C GLY A 14 -2.67 32.18 33.87
N ILE A 15 -2.53 31.46 34.99
CA ILE A 15 -1.80 30.18 35.03
C ILE A 15 -2.49 29.14 34.13
N ALA A 16 -3.81 29.00 34.21
CA ALA A 16 -4.57 28.08 33.37
C ALA A 16 -4.40 28.38 31.86
N LEU A 17 -4.37 29.65 31.48
CA LEU A 17 -4.15 30.08 30.10
C LEU A 17 -2.74 29.72 29.60
N VAL A 18 -1.72 29.95 30.43
CA VAL A 18 -0.34 29.57 30.11
C VAL A 18 -0.22 28.05 29.96
N LEU A 19 -0.77 27.29 30.90
CA LEU A 19 -0.78 25.82 30.84
C LEU A 19 -1.50 25.30 29.59
N SER A 20 -2.63 25.92 29.22
CA SER A 20 -3.35 25.60 27.99
C SER A 20 -2.48 25.84 26.76
N GLY A 21 -1.81 27.00 26.67
CA GLY A 21 -0.91 27.31 25.57
C GLY A 21 0.25 26.33 25.44
N VAL A 22 0.91 25.99 26.55
CA VAL A 22 1.99 24.98 26.59
C VAL A 22 1.47 23.61 26.14
N GLY A 23 0.27 23.22 26.60
CA GLY A 23 -0.39 21.98 26.19
C GLY A 23 -0.60 21.90 24.68
N VAL A 24 -1.09 22.97 24.05
CA VAL A 24 -1.29 23.03 22.60
C VAL A 24 0.03 22.89 21.84
N ILE A 25 1.09 23.54 22.29
CA ILE A 25 2.42 23.43 21.66
C ILE A 25 2.94 21.99 21.74
N LYS A 26 2.80 21.34 22.91
CA LYS A 26 3.21 19.94 23.10
C LYS A 26 2.43 19.01 22.17
N ALA A 27 1.09 19.13 22.17
CA ALA A 27 0.22 18.32 21.32
C ALA A 27 0.56 18.49 19.83
N LYS A 28 0.81 19.72 19.38
CA LYS A 28 1.22 20.00 18.00
C LYS A 28 2.58 19.38 17.67
N HIS A 29 3.53 19.41 18.59
CA HIS A 29 4.84 18.81 18.41
C HIS A 29 4.75 17.28 18.28
N GLU A 30 4.02 16.62 19.18
CA GLU A 30 3.79 15.18 19.13
C GLU A 30 3.04 14.77 17.87
N ALA A 31 1.99 15.50 17.48
CA ALA A 31 1.27 15.25 16.23
C ALA A 31 2.19 15.32 15.01
N ARG A 32 3.14 16.27 14.98
CA ARG A 32 4.12 16.35 13.90
C ARG A 32 5.07 15.15 13.88
N GLN A 33 5.52 14.68 15.04
CA GLN A 33 6.39 13.50 15.12
C GLN A 33 5.66 12.25 14.62
N PHE A 34 4.46 11.99 15.12
CA PHE A 34 3.64 10.84 14.68
C PHE A 34 3.31 10.92 13.19
N PHE A 35 3.06 12.11 12.66
CA PHE A 35 2.83 12.29 11.23
C PHE A 35 4.06 11.89 10.40
N ILE A 36 5.26 12.29 10.81
CA ILE A 36 6.51 11.93 10.11
C ILE A 36 6.72 10.43 10.15
N GLU A 37 6.50 9.79 11.29
CA GLU A 37 6.64 8.34 11.44
C GLU A 37 5.64 7.58 10.55
N LEU A 38 4.37 8.01 10.57
CA LEU A 38 3.33 7.44 9.71
C LEU A 38 3.68 7.59 8.22
N GLU A 39 4.18 8.76 7.82
CA GLU A 39 4.58 9.00 6.44
C GLU A 39 5.76 8.12 6.03
N ALA A 40 6.74 7.91 6.91
CA ALA A 40 7.85 6.99 6.66
C ALA A 40 7.37 5.55 6.46
N LEU A 41 6.46 5.08 7.32
CA LEU A 41 5.90 3.73 7.24
C LEU A 41 5.06 3.53 5.96
N ASN A 42 4.29 4.53 5.57
CA ASN A 42 3.53 4.49 4.31
C ASN A 42 4.45 4.45 3.09
N ARG A 43 5.53 5.23 3.07
CA ARG A 43 6.50 5.19 1.97
C ARG A 43 7.13 3.81 1.83
N GLU A 44 7.46 3.16 2.94
CA GLU A 44 8.01 1.80 2.91
C GLU A 44 6.99 0.78 2.40
N ARG A 45 5.74 0.87 2.86
CA ARG A 45 4.64 0.05 2.34
C ARG A 45 4.48 0.22 0.83
N ASP A 46 4.44 1.46 0.35
CA ASP A 46 4.25 1.77 -1.06
C ASP A 46 5.43 1.24 -1.91
N ARG A 47 6.66 1.35 -1.40
CA ARG A 47 7.84 0.75 -2.01
C ARG A 47 7.71 -0.77 -2.13
N LEU A 48 7.37 -1.45 -1.04
CA LEU A 48 7.18 -2.91 -1.04
C LEU A 48 6.06 -3.34 -2.00
N GLN A 49 5.00 -2.54 -2.12
CA GLN A 49 3.91 -2.82 -3.05
C GLN A 49 4.33 -2.70 -4.51
N VAL A 50 5.19 -1.72 -4.84
CA VAL A 50 5.80 -1.61 -6.18
C VAL A 50 6.70 -2.82 -6.46
N ASP A 51 7.56 -3.18 -5.51
CA ASP A 51 8.46 -4.34 -5.65
C ASP A 51 7.66 -5.64 -5.82
N TRP A 52 6.59 -5.82 -5.05
CA TRP A 52 5.66 -6.94 -5.21
C TRP A 52 5.01 -6.96 -6.60
N GLY A 53 4.52 -5.81 -7.07
CA GLY A 53 3.94 -5.70 -8.41
C GLY A 53 4.94 -6.08 -9.50
N ARG A 54 6.20 -5.65 -9.37
CA ARG A 54 7.30 -6.04 -10.27
C ARG A 54 7.55 -7.55 -10.24
N LEU A 55 7.64 -8.15 -9.06
CA LEU A 55 7.80 -9.60 -8.90
C LEU A 55 6.62 -10.39 -9.49
N GLN A 56 5.40 -9.86 -9.37
CA GLN A 56 4.21 -10.50 -9.93
C GLN A 56 4.20 -10.45 -11.46
N LEU A 57 4.67 -9.35 -12.06
CA LEU A 57 4.88 -9.26 -13.52
C LEU A 57 6.01 -10.19 -14.00
N GLU A 58 7.09 -10.29 -13.22
CA GLU A 58 8.14 -11.28 -13.47
C GLU A 58 7.53 -12.69 -13.42
N GLN A 59 6.71 -13.05 -12.43
CA GLN A 59 6.08 -14.38 -12.35
C GLN A 59 5.06 -14.67 -13.45
N SER A 60 4.21 -13.70 -13.83
CA SER A 60 3.19 -13.91 -14.86
C SER A 60 3.79 -14.24 -16.22
N THR A 61 5.02 -13.78 -16.48
CA THR A 61 5.79 -14.11 -17.68
C THR A 61 6.22 -15.59 -17.72
N TRP A 62 6.34 -16.26 -16.56
CA TRP A 62 6.80 -17.65 -16.45
C TRP A 62 5.69 -18.66 -16.13
N ALA A 63 4.52 -18.20 -15.66
CA ALA A 63 3.52 -19.07 -15.02
C ALA A 63 2.58 -19.83 -15.98
N ALA A 64 2.38 -19.39 -17.23
CA ALA A 64 1.34 -19.98 -18.09
C ALA A 64 1.89 -20.77 -19.30
N HIS A 65 2.86 -20.23 -20.06
CA HIS A 65 3.24 -20.84 -21.34
C HIS A 65 4.44 -21.80 -21.28
N PRO A 66 5.60 -21.44 -20.70
CA PRO A 66 6.81 -22.24 -20.86
C PRO A 66 6.74 -23.60 -20.18
N ARG A 67 6.09 -23.68 -19.01
CA ARG A 67 6.05 -24.90 -18.20
C ARG A 67 5.09 -25.96 -18.79
N VAL A 68 3.95 -25.53 -19.29
CA VAL A 68 2.95 -26.43 -19.90
C VAL A 68 3.46 -26.93 -21.25
N GLU A 69 4.01 -26.04 -22.08
CA GLU A 69 4.60 -26.39 -23.38
C GLU A 69 5.74 -27.41 -23.21
N LYS A 70 6.63 -27.17 -22.24
CA LYS A 70 7.76 -28.06 -21.97
C LYS A 70 7.33 -29.43 -21.47
N ILE A 71 6.32 -29.50 -20.60
CA ILE A 71 5.78 -30.78 -20.13
C ILE A 71 5.05 -31.52 -21.27
N ALA A 72 4.32 -30.80 -22.12
CA ALA A 72 3.62 -31.36 -23.28
C ALA A 72 4.61 -31.97 -24.29
N GLN A 73 5.70 -31.26 -24.60
CA GLN A 73 6.74 -31.76 -25.50
C GLN A 73 7.55 -32.90 -24.87
N GLU A 74 8.08 -32.72 -23.65
CA GLU A 74 9.05 -33.67 -23.07
C GLU A 74 8.41 -34.92 -22.46
N ARG A 75 7.17 -34.83 -21.94
CA ARG A 75 6.52 -35.98 -21.27
C ARG A 75 5.36 -36.58 -22.02
N LEU A 76 4.74 -35.84 -22.94
CA LEU A 76 3.60 -36.30 -23.71
C LEU A 76 3.91 -36.45 -25.21
N ASP A 77 5.14 -36.13 -25.65
CA ASP A 77 5.58 -36.16 -27.05
C ASP A 77 4.65 -35.36 -27.99
N LEU A 78 3.98 -34.34 -27.43
CA LEU A 78 3.07 -33.49 -28.19
C LEU A 78 3.88 -32.51 -29.03
N ASN A 79 3.96 -32.78 -30.32
CA ASN A 79 4.51 -31.86 -31.31
C ASN A 79 3.41 -30.96 -31.88
N ARG A 80 3.79 -29.75 -32.26
CA ARG A 80 2.86 -28.80 -32.89
C ARG A 80 2.45 -29.36 -34.27
N PRO A 81 1.16 -29.58 -34.54
CA PRO A 81 0.72 -30.19 -35.80
C PRO A 81 1.09 -29.30 -36.98
N GLU A 82 1.49 -29.92 -38.09
CA GLU A 82 1.82 -29.20 -39.31
C GLU A 82 0.53 -28.69 -40.00
N ALA A 83 0.66 -27.69 -40.86
CA ALA A 83 -0.49 -27.04 -41.49
C ALA A 83 -1.37 -28.01 -42.32
N ASN A 84 -0.83 -29.17 -42.71
CA ASN A 84 -1.56 -30.22 -43.44
C ASN A 84 -2.37 -31.17 -42.53
N GLU A 85 -2.20 -31.11 -41.20
CA GLU A 85 -2.89 -31.95 -40.22
C GLU A 85 -4.11 -31.24 -39.61
N ILE A 86 -4.32 -29.96 -39.93
CA ILE A 86 -5.40 -29.14 -39.37
C ILE A 86 -6.61 -29.18 -40.31
N VAL A 87 -7.66 -29.91 -39.92
CA VAL A 87 -8.95 -29.93 -40.65
C VAL A 87 -9.93 -28.98 -39.97
N VAL A 88 -10.28 -27.88 -40.66
CA VAL A 88 -11.30 -26.93 -40.18
C VAL A 88 -12.69 -27.42 -40.60
N LEU A 89 -13.45 -27.93 -39.63
CA LEU A 89 -14.85 -28.26 -39.84
C LEU A 89 -15.67 -26.97 -39.87
N THR A 90 -15.98 -26.47 -41.08
CA THR A 90 -16.97 -25.41 -41.25
C THR A 90 -18.34 -26.08 -41.21
N GLY A 91 -19.04 -25.94 -40.08
CA GLY A 91 -20.38 -26.48 -39.92
C GLY A 91 -21.35 -25.87 -40.93
N VAL A 92 -21.77 -26.66 -41.91
CA VAL A 92 -22.98 -26.40 -42.69
C VAL A 92 -24.13 -26.82 -41.79
N VAL A 93 -24.81 -25.83 -41.22
CA VAL A 93 -26.08 -26.03 -40.51
C VAL A 93 -27.16 -26.04 -41.61
N GLU A 94 -27.72 -27.22 -41.88
CA GLU A 94 -28.93 -27.39 -42.69
C GLU A 94 -30.19 -27.11 -41.85
#